data_AF-A0AAV1ZT41-F1
#
_entry.id   AF-A0AAV1ZT41-F1
#
_cell.length_a   1.000
_cell.length_b   1.000
_cell.length_c   1.000
_cell.angle_alpha   90.00
_cell.angle_beta   90.00
_cell.angle_gamma   90.00
#
_symmetry.space_group_name_H-M   'P 1'
#
loop_
_entity.id
_entity.type
_entity.pdbx_description
1 polymer ?
#
loop_
_entity_poly.entity_id
_entity_poly.type
_entity_poly.pdbx_seq_one_letter_code
_entity_poly.pdbx_strand_id
1 'polypeptide(L)'
;MRFFYLSLAFAFETLFIFSNVDAENLRQRIFKGDDGLCGFDQYRCLNNKCIHRTEMCNGRNNCGDNSDEEYCYEDYENLSPSLIHKARFRALNWTYHLRNKNQPTGKWGSDVGRIAVALYFSNDSYLQENKSTRDEIAYELSLDLFSKLALKNIEAISSTELAYYINAFLVTCIDPRKFHVLDLVGELRKRVDAQNYTNPSVMLALCNAGEKFTERDVEKLTSAFWKSQREFWTDTQALAILALTCAAKQPNVIFDMVEIQELTLELKKRQYRNGTVENLKTTALVLQALFASESEADEDNFDEEKALKQILRSQKENGSFGNIQNTYYVLPVLRCESLVNISSSHCKAHVIDGNSITNRLFSAAALYAKYPLPQP
;
A
#
# COMPACT_ATOMS: atom_id res chain seq x y z
N MET A 1 -46.27 -45.29 -38.03
CA MET A 1 -46.59 -43.87 -38.30
C MET A 1 -45.63 -43.05 -37.44
N ARG A 2 -44.52 -42.54 -37.99
CA ARG A 2 -44.36 -41.20 -38.59
C ARG A 2 -44.52 -40.08 -37.54
N PHE A 3 -43.49 -39.21 -37.47
CA PHE A 3 -43.35 -37.91 -36.78
C PHE A 3 -42.87 -37.93 -35.32
N PHE A 4 -41.93 -37.10 -34.82
CA PHE A 4 -40.91 -36.18 -35.35
C PHE A 4 -40.16 -35.61 -34.09
N TYR A 5 -38.92 -35.12 -34.25
CA TYR A 5 -38.07 -34.38 -33.28
C TYR A 5 -37.36 -35.18 -32.16
N LEU A 6 -36.06 -35.42 -32.31
CA LEU A 6 -35.03 -34.47 -31.84
C LEU A 6 -33.64 -35.01 -32.25
N SER A 7 -33.01 -34.25 -33.12
CA SER A 7 -31.68 -34.46 -33.66
C SER A 7 -30.58 -33.97 -32.71
N LEU A 8 -29.43 -34.66 -32.78
CA LEU A 8 -28.08 -34.20 -32.45
C LEU A 8 -27.68 -34.19 -30.96
N ALA A 9 -27.47 -35.40 -30.44
CA ALA A 9 -26.57 -35.66 -29.34
C ALA A 9 -25.16 -35.94 -29.88
N PHE A 10 -24.21 -35.08 -29.47
CA PHE A 10 -22.78 -35.33 -29.31
C PHE A 10 -21.96 -35.80 -30.52
N ALA A 11 -21.49 -34.82 -31.30
CA ALA A 11 -20.23 -34.92 -32.04
C ALA A 11 -19.52 -33.57 -31.99
N PHE A 12 -18.66 -33.35 -30.98
CA PHE A 12 -17.67 -32.25 -30.97
C PHE A 12 -16.53 -32.62 -30.00
N GLU A 13 -15.67 -33.54 -30.44
CA GLU A 13 -14.24 -33.49 -30.11
C GLU A 13 -13.52 -32.91 -31.33
N THR A 14 -12.54 -32.03 -31.08
CA THR A 14 -11.65 -31.33 -32.03
C THR A 14 -12.15 -30.00 -32.63
N LEU A 15 -11.92 -28.90 -31.89
CA LEU A 15 -11.12 -27.72 -32.26
C LEU A 15 -11.46 -26.55 -31.31
N PHE A 16 -10.87 -26.54 -30.11
CA PHE A 16 -10.57 -25.28 -29.43
C PHE A 16 -9.06 -25.08 -29.59
N ILE A 17 -8.66 -24.47 -30.70
CA ILE A 17 -7.36 -23.85 -30.81
C ILE A 17 -7.39 -22.69 -29.81
N PHE A 18 -6.54 -22.75 -28.80
CA PHE A 18 -6.26 -21.66 -27.89
C PHE A 18 -5.97 -20.39 -28.70
N SER A 19 -6.90 -19.45 -28.68
CA SER A 19 -6.64 -18.05 -28.98
C SER A 19 -7.05 -17.22 -27.76
N ASN A 20 -6.46 -17.52 -26.61
CA ASN A 20 -6.29 -16.51 -25.57
C ASN A 20 -4.83 -16.07 -25.67
N VAL A 21 -4.57 -15.10 -26.55
CA VAL A 21 -3.44 -14.21 -26.32
C VAL A 21 -3.92 -13.31 -25.21
N ASP A 22 -3.54 -13.63 -23.97
CA ASP A 22 -3.85 -12.83 -22.80
C ASP A 22 -3.46 -11.37 -23.09
N ALA A 23 -4.42 -10.44 -23.03
CA ALA A 23 -4.09 -9.03 -22.99
C ALA A 23 -3.31 -8.80 -21.69
N GLU A 24 -1.99 -8.65 -21.80
CA GLU A 24 -1.11 -8.57 -20.65
C GLU A 24 -1.42 -7.29 -19.87
N ASN A 25 -2.06 -7.41 -18.70
CA ASN A 25 -2.39 -6.26 -17.85
C ASN A 25 -1.14 -5.40 -17.57
N LEU A 26 -1.26 -4.08 -17.38
CA LEU A 26 -0.13 -3.16 -17.18
C LEU A 26 0.88 -3.65 -16.12
N ARG A 27 0.35 -4.22 -15.03
CA ARG A 27 1.12 -4.87 -13.96
C ARG A 27 2.00 -6.01 -14.47
N GLN A 28 1.47 -6.84 -15.36
CA GLN A 28 2.23 -7.91 -16.02
C GLN A 28 3.23 -7.33 -17.03
N ARG A 29 2.83 -6.40 -17.89
CA ARG A 29 3.75 -5.89 -18.93
C ARG A 29 4.95 -5.11 -18.39
N ILE A 30 4.79 -4.42 -17.26
CA ILE A 30 5.80 -3.46 -16.75
C ILE A 30 6.48 -3.97 -15.48
N PHE A 31 5.81 -4.79 -14.68
CA PHE A 31 6.31 -5.22 -13.37
C PHE A 31 6.50 -6.73 -13.25
N LYS A 32 6.23 -7.51 -14.30
CA LYS A 32 6.63 -8.92 -14.35
C LYS A 32 8.15 -9.00 -14.42
N GLY A 33 8.73 -9.78 -13.51
CA GLY A 33 10.04 -10.36 -13.76
C GLY A 33 9.86 -11.34 -14.91
N ASP A 34 10.54 -11.09 -16.02
CA ASP A 34 10.48 -11.92 -17.21
C ASP A 34 10.67 -13.41 -16.83
N ASP A 35 9.76 -14.26 -17.29
CA ASP A 35 9.90 -15.72 -17.39
C ASP A 35 10.04 -16.57 -16.11
N GLY A 36 9.50 -16.14 -14.96
CA GLY A 36 9.41 -17.01 -13.77
C GLY A 36 10.74 -17.39 -13.11
N LEU A 37 11.85 -16.76 -13.54
CA LEU A 37 13.19 -16.96 -12.97
C LEU A 37 13.54 -15.96 -11.86
N CYS A 38 12.90 -14.78 -11.85
CA CYS A 38 13.08 -13.73 -10.83
C CYS A 38 11.76 -13.41 -10.12
N GLY A 39 11.83 -13.04 -8.83
CA GLY A 39 10.66 -12.62 -8.05
C GLY A 39 10.06 -11.28 -8.51
N PHE A 40 8.85 -10.96 -8.04
CA PHE A 40 8.14 -9.70 -8.37
C PHE A 40 8.98 -8.44 -8.07
N ASP A 41 9.72 -8.46 -6.95
CA ASP A 41 10.61 -7.37 -6.53
C ASP A 41 12.02 -7.44 -7.10
N GLN A 42 12.25 -8.28 -8.11
CA GLN A 42 13.55 -8.47 -8.74
C GLN A 42 13.55 -8.03 -10.21
N TYR A 43 14.70 -7.54 -10.65
CA TYR A 43 15.00 -7.22 -12.04
C TYR A 43 15.97 -8.26 -12.60
N ARG A 44 15.69 -8.74 -13.81
CA ARG A 44 16.56 -9.66 -14.53
C ARG A 44 17.52 -8.87 -15.41
N CYS A 45 18.79 -8.94 -15.07
CA CYS A 45 19.90 -8.44 -15.87
C CYS A 45 19.98 -9.14 -17.23
N LEU A 46 20.67 -8.54 -18.21
CA LEU A 46 20.88 -9.15 -19.53
C LEU A 46 21.66 -10.48 -19.43
N ASN A 47 22.54 -10.61 -18.45
CA ASN A 47 23.25 -11.85 -18.12
C ASN A 47 22.41 -12.87 -17.32
N ASN A 48 21.10 -12.67 -17.21
CA ASN A 48 20.14 -13.51 -16.48
C ASN A 48 20.29 -13.54 -14.95
N LYS A 49 21.11 -12.66 -14.37
CA LYS A 49 21.17 -12.48 -12.92
C LYS A 49 19.93 -11.73 -12.43
N CYS A 50 19.32 -12.20 -11.35
CA CYS A 50 18.27 -11.44 -10.66
C CYS A 50 18.91 -10.53 -9.61
N ILE A 51 18.68 -9.23 -9.72
CA ILE A 51 19.02 -8.24 -8.70
C ILE A 51 17.74 -7.69 -8.07
N HIS A 52 17.82 -7.11 -6.89
CA HIS A 52 16.64 -6.48 -6.31
C HIS A 52 16.27 -5.25 -7.14
N ARG A 53 14.97 -4.96 -7.33
CA ARG A 53 14.55 -3.76 -8.08
C ARG A 53 15.09 -2.48 -7.46
N THR A 54 15.52 -2.46 -6.20
CA THR A 54 16.20 -1.29 -5.59
C THR A 54 17.61 -1.06 -6.09
N GLU A 55 18.19 -2.04 -6.79
CA GLU A 55 19.56 -2.02 -7.29
C GLU A 55 19.68 -1.54 -8.74
N MET A 56 18.56 -1.29 -9.42
CA MET A 56 18.56 -0.68 -10.76
C MET A 56 18.88 0.82 -10.69
N CYS A 57 19.54 1.38 -11.71
CA CYS A 57 19.78 2.82 -11.86
C CYS A 57 20.30 3.51 -10.59
N ASN A 58 21.11 2.81 -9.80
CA ASN A 58 21.67 3.32 -8.55
C ASN A 58 23.12 3.83 -8.73
N GLY A 59 23.64 3.78 -9.97
CA GLY A 59 25.00 4.19 -10.34
C GLY A 59 26.07 3.13 -10.03
N ARG A 60 25.68 1.89 -9.73
CA ARG A 60 26.57 0.76 -9.48
C ARG A 60 26.18 -0.38 -10.40
N ASN A 61 27.17 -1.08 -10.93
CA ASN A 61 26.97 -2.29 -11.73
C ASN A 61 26.66 -3.49 -10.81
N ASN A 62 25.42 -3.58 -10.33
CA ASN A 62 24.92 -4.70 -9.54
C ASN A 62 24.73 -5.96 -10.41
N CYS A 63 24.42 -5.81 -11.69
CA CYS A 63 24.29 -6.95 -12.61
C CYS A 63 25.62 -7.63 -12.94
N GLY A 64 26.73 -6.90 -12.94
CA GLY A 64 28.05 -7.33 -13.41
C GLY A 64 28.28 -7.08 -14.91
N ASP A 65 27.22 -6.92 -15.70
CA ASP A 65 27.24 -6.59 -17.14
C ASP A 65 26.77 -5.15 -17.44
N ASN A 66 26.45 -4.36 -16.39
CA ASN A 66 25.98 -2.98 -16.43
C ASN A 66 24.59 -2.77 -17.06
N SER A 67 23.83 -3.86 -17.25
CA SER A 67 22.47 -3.80 -17.82
C SER A 67 21.45 -3.10 -16.90
N ASP A 68 21.71 -3.09 -15.60
CA ASP A 68 20.97 -2.33 -14.59
C ASP A 68 21.12 -0.80 -14.70
N GLU A 69 22.10 -0.33 -15.48
CA GLU A 69 22.42 1.10 -15.64
C GLU A 69 22.23 1.60 -17.09
N GLU A 70 21.90 0.72 -18.04
CA GLU A 70 21.88 1.03 -19.47
C GLU A 70 20.68 1.91 -19.90
N TYR A 71 19.52 1.74 -19.26
CA TYR A 71 18.26 2.41 -19.63
C TYR A 71 17.78 3.46 -18.61
N CYS A 72 18.70 4.23 -18.01
CA CYS A 72 18.37 5.24 -17.00
C CYS A 72 18.16 6.67 -17.57
N TYR A 73 18.21 6.83 -18.90
CA TYR A 73 18.01 8.10 -19.60
C TYR A 73 16.53 8.40 -19.90
N GLU A 74 16.20 9.69 -19.96
CA GLU A 74 14.82 10.20 -19.97
C GLU A 74 14.19 10.14 -21.35
N ASP A 75 13.57 9.01 -21.66
CA ASP A 75 12.61 8.96 -22.75
C ASP A 75 11.22 8.62 -22.19
N TYR A 76 10.44 9.66 -21.87
CA TYR A 76 9.06 9.51 -21.37
C TYR A 76 8.08 9.03 -22.44
N GLU A 77 8.56 8.69 -23.63
CA GLU A 77 7.75 8.08 -24.69
C GLU A 77 7.49 6.60 -24.43
N ASN A 78 8.46 5.86 -23.88
CA ASN A 78 8.34 4.44 -23.59
C ASN A 78 8.39 4.18 -22.08
N LEU A 79 7.29 3.64 -21.54
CA LEU A 79 7.19 3.34 -20.12
C LEU A 79 8.05 2.10 -19.81
N SER A 80 9.11 2.27 -19.02
CA SER A 80 10.04 1.19 -18.67
C SER A 80 10.12 0.96 -17.14
N PRO A 81 10.54 -0.25 -16.71
CA PRO A 81 10.80 -0.52 -15.30
C PRO A 81 11.87 0.42 -14.69
N SER A 82 12.88 0.79 -15.48
CA SER A 82 13.95 1.71 -15.05
C SER A 82 13.45 3.12 -14.78
N LEU A 83 12.53 3.63 -15.62
CA LEU A 83 11.93 4.96 -15.43
C LEU A 83 11.11 5.02 -14.14
N ILE A 84 10.32 3.99 -13.87
CA ILE A 84 9.51 3.90 -12.64
C ILE A 84 10.41 3.77 -11.42
N HIS A 85 11.45 2.94 -11.51
CA HIS A 85 12.46 2.84 -10.45
C HIS A 85 13.09 4.21 -10.16
N LYS A 86 13.60 4.90 -11.18
CA LYS A 86 14.25 6.21 -11.06
C LYS A 86 13.30 7.22 -10.41
N ALA A 87 12.04 7.26 -10.84
CA ALA A 87 11.04 8.12 -10.25
C ALA A 87 10.81 7.81 -8.76
N ARG A 88 10.68 6.54 -8.39
CA ARG A 88 10.54 6.10 -7.00
C ARG A 88 11.76 6.47 -6.17
N PHE A 89 12.98 6.27 -6.68
CA PHE A 89 14.23 6.61 -6.00
C PHE A 89 14.37 8.12 -5.75
N ARG A 90 14.02 8.96 -6.74
CA ARG A 90 13.99 10.42 -6.57
C ARG A 90 12.99 10.85 -5.49
N ALA A 91 11.80 10.22 -5.47
CA ALA A 91 10.79 10.48 -4.45
C ALA A 91 11.26 10.04 -3.06
N LEU A 92 11.89 8.86 -2.92
CA LEU A 92 12.52 8.38 -1.69
C LEU A 92 13.53 9.40 -1.15
N ASN A 93 14.45 9.83 -2.01
CA ASN A 93 15.50 10.75 -1.63
C ASN A 93 14.91 12.08 -1.13
N TRP A 94 13.93 12.62 -1.86
CA TRP A 94 13.21 13.81 -1.45
C TRP A 94 12.51 13.63 -0.09
N THR A 95 11.76 12.54 0.10
CA THR A 95 11.05 12.25 1.35
C THR A 95 12.01 12.11 2.54
N TYR A 96 13.16 11.47 2.36
CA TYR A 96 14.19 11.38 3.38
C TYR A 96 14.77 12.76 3.77
N HIS A 97 14.94 13.64 2.79
CA HIS A 97 15.45 15.00 3.02
C HIS A 97 14.45 15.96 3.67
N LEU A 98 13.19 15.56 3.87
CA LEU A 98 12.24 16.31 4.70
C LEU A 98 12.67 16.32 6.19
N ARG A 99 13.53 15.38 6.59
CA ARG A 99 14.10 15.33 7.94
C ARG A 99 15.00 16.52 8.22
N ASN A 100 14.58 17.39 9.14
CA ASN A 100 15.38 18.51 9.61
C ASN A 100 16.37 18.08 10.71
N LYS A 101 17.64 17.89 10.35
CA LYS A 101 18.70 17.46 11.30
C LYS A 101 19.00 18.48 12.40
N ASN A 102 18.63 19.75 12.19
CA ASN A 102 18.97 20.83 13.11
C ASN A 102 17.93 21.00 14.24
N GLN A 103 16.79 20.30 14.15
CA GLN A 103 15.78 20.34 15.20
C GLN A 103 16.02 19.22 16.23
N PRO A 104 15.96 19.52 17.54
CA PRO A 104 16.12 18.51 18.58
C PRO A 104 14.89 17.57 18.65
N THR A 105 13.70 18.09 18.34
CA THR A 105 12.41 17.38 18.36
C THR A 105 11.58 17.78 17.14
N GLY A 106 10.74 16.86 16.63
CA GLY A 106 9.84 17.14 15.52
C GLY A 106 10.57 17.27 14.18
N LYS A 107 11.63 16.48 14.00
CA LYS A 107 12.52 16.52 12.82
C LYS A 107 11.76 16.23 11.53
N TRP A 108 10.66 15.50 11.60
CA TRP A 108 9.86 15.12 10.43
C TRP A 108 8.63 16.02 10.21
N GLY A 109 8.37 16.98 11.11
CA GLY A 109 7.26 17.92 10.99
C GLY A 109 5.87 17.29 11.20
N SER A 110 4.82 18.03 10.87
CA SER A 110 3.42 17.67 11.14
C SER A 110 2.89 16.48 10.32
N ASP A 111 3.53 16.18 9.18
CA ASP A 111 3.13 15.11 8.27
C ASP A 111 3.92 13.81 8.49
N VAL A 112 4.56 13.65 9.66
CA VAL A 112 5.43 12.51 10.00
C VAL A 112 4.82 11.13 9.69
N GLY A 113 3.51 10.94 9.86
CA GLY A 113 2.82 9.69 9.53
C GLY A 113 2.64 9.46 8.03
N ARG A 114 2.41 10.52 7.24
CA ARG A 114 2.39 10.41 5.77
C ARG A 114 3.79 10.14 5.24
N ILE A 115 4.80 10.77 5.85
CA ILE A 115 6.20 10.52 5.54
C ILE A 115 6.56 9.06 5.85
N ALA A 116 6.13 8.52 7.00
CA ALA A 116 6.37 7.13 7.37
C ALA A 116 5.82 6.15 6.30
N VAL A 117 4.57 6.34 5.89
CA VAL A 117 3.94 5.50 4.87
C VAL A 117 4.56 5.73 3.48
N ALA A 118 4.94 6.96 3.14
CA ALA A 118 5.67 7.24 1.90
C ALA A 118 7.03 6.53 1.89
N LEU A 119 7.79 6.55 2.98
CA LEU A 119 9.06 5.81 3.08
C LEU A 119 8.85 4.30 2.94
N TYR A 120 7.81 3.75 3.55
CA TYR A 120 7.41 2.35 3.39
C TYR A 120 7.15 1.99 1.92
N PHE A 121 6.32 2.75 1.20
CA PHE A 121 6.06 2.50 -0.22
C PHE A 121 7.21 2.89 -1.15
N SER A 122 8.21 3.62 -0.66
CA SER A 122 9.41 3.93 -1.45
C SER A 122 10.37 2.75 -1.52
N ASN A 123 10.51 2.00 -0.42
CA ASN A 123 11.30 0.77 -0.32
C ASN A 123 10.92 0.03 0.98
N ASP A 124 10.39 -1.19 0.88
CA ASP A 124 10.00 -2.02 2.04
C ASP A 124 11.14 -2.24 3.02
N SER A 125 12.36 -2.37 2.49
CA SER A 125 13.51 -2.61 3.34
C SER A 125 13.98 -1.34 4.05
N TYR A 126 13.54 -0.15 3.65
CA TYR A 126 14.05 1.10 4.22
C TYR A 126 13.79 1.21 5.72
N LEU A 127 12.55 0.95 6.16
CA LEU A 127 12.20 0.97 7.59
C LEU A 127 12.68 -0.29 8.33
N GLN A 128 12.97 -1.37 7.62
CA GLN A 128 13.52 -2.60 8.19
C GLN A 128 15.05 -2.51 8.44
N GLU A 129 15.78 -1.96 7.46
CA GLU A 129 17.24 -1.78 7.45
C GLU A 129 17.64 -0.56 8.29
N ASN A 130 16.93 0.55 8.16
CA ASN A 130 17.23 1.79 8.88
C ASN A 130 16.40 1.90 10.16
N LYS A 131 16.67 0.99 11.11
CA LYS A 131 15.99 0.95 12.42
C LYS A 131 16.02 2.31 13.14
N SER A 132 17.14 3.04 13.05
CA SER A 132 17.27 4.35 13.69
C SER A 132 16.26 5.36 13.15
N THR A 133 15.99 5.38 11.85
CA THR A 133 15.00 6.29 11.26
C THR A 133 13.58 5.86 11.63
N ARG A 134 13.28 4.57 11.55
CA ARG A 134 11.95 4.06 11.96
C ARG A 134 11.66 4.37 13.42
N ASP A 135 12.60 4.11 14.32
CA ASP A 135 12.42 4.31 15.76
C ASP A 135 12.29 5.82 16.10
N GLU A 136 13.00 6.69 15.35
CA GLU A 136 12.84 8.15 15.47
C GLU A 136 11.43 8.61 15.05
N ILE A 137 10.94 8.14 13.90
CA ILE A 137 9.58 8.45 13.41
C ILE A 137 8.52 7.90 14.37
N ALA A 138 8.68 6.66 14.84
CA ALA A 138 7.78 6.01 15.78
C ALA A 138 7.67 6.79 17.10
N TYR A 139 8.80 7.29 17.61
CA TYR A 139 8.84 8.13 18.81
C TYR A 139 8.14 9.48 18.58
N GLU A 140 8.41 10.16 17.47
CA GLU A 140 7.74 11.43 17.14
C GLU A 140 6.22 11.28 16.97
N LEU A 141 5.77 10.21 16.30
CA LEU A 141 4.34 9.88 16.18
C LEU A 141 3.68 9.65 17.54
N SER A 142 4.36 8.91 18.42
CA SER A 142 3.86 8.62 19.77
C SER A 142 3.73 9.90 20.58
N LEU A 143 4.74 10.76 20.55
CA LEU A 143 4.70 12.06 21.23
C LEU A 143 3.61 12.98 20.69
N ASP A 144 3.44 13.04 19.37
CA ASP A 144 2.40 13.86 18.74
C ASP A 144 1.00 13.39 19.16
N LEU A 145 0.73 12.08 19.12
CA LEU A 145 -0.54 11.54 19.58
C LEU A 145 -0.76 11.77 21.08
N PHE A 146 0.26 11.56 21.93
CA PHE A 146 0.16 11.81 23.36
C PHE A 146 -0.09 13.27 23.70
N SER A 147 0.60 14.19 23.02
CA SER A 147 0.38 15.63 23.16
C SER A 147 -1.08 15.98 22.85
N LYS A 148 -1.64 15.42 21.77
CA LYS A 148 -3.05 15.63 21.43
C LYS A 148 -4.00 15.04 22.45
N LEU A 149 -3.73 13.84 22.96
CA LEU A 149 -4.53 13.18 24.00
C LEU A 149 -4.44 13.90 25.36
N ALA A 150 -3.34 14.58 25.65
CA ALA A 150 -3.18 15.38 26.85
C ALA A 150 -3.93 16.72 26.76
N LEU A 151 -3.94 17.34 25.58
CA LEU A 151 -4.65 18.60 25.33
C LEU A 151 -6.15 18.41 25.09
N LYS A 152 -6.53 17.26 24.54
CA LYS A 152 -7.90 16.94 24.13
C LYS A 152 -8.21 15.48 24.47
N ASN A 153 -9.43 15.19 24.87
CA ASN A 153 -9.86 13.80 25.00
C ASN A 153 -9.82 13.10 23.63
N ILE A 154 -9.69 11.76 23.64
CA ILE A 154 -9.68 10.94 22.41
C ILE A 154 -10.87 11.22 21.49
N GLU A 155 -12.03 11.56 22.05
CA GLU A 155 -13.27 11.93 21.34
C GLU A 155 -13.11 13.16 20.43
N ALA A 156 -12.18 14.06 20.74
CA ALA A 156 -11.94 15.27 19.96
C ALA A 156 -10.95 15.06 18.78
N ILE A 157 -10.25 13.92 18.74
CA ILE A 157 -9.44 13.52 17.58
C ILE A 157 -10.40 13.00 16.51
N SER A 158 -10.26 13.44 15.27
CA SER A 158 -11.20 13.00 14.20
C SER A 158 -10.97 11.53 13.80
N SER A 159 -12.00 10.86 13.26
CA SER A 159 -11.85 9.47 12.77
C SER A 159 -10.81 9.34 11.66
N THR A 160 -10.69 10.34 10.78
CA THR A 160 -9.66 10.38 9.73
C THR A 160 -8.25 10.57 10.29
N GLU A 161 -8.13 11.29 11.40
CA GLU A 161 -6.85 11.49 12.09
C GLU A 161 -6.44 10.23 12.88
N LEU A 162 -7.38 9.54 13.51
CA LEU A 162 -7.13 8.21 14.10
C LEU A 162 -6.69 7.20 13.02
N ALA A 163 -7.38 7.17 11.87
CA ALA A 163 -7.00 6.33 10.74
C ALA A 163 -5.58 6.64 10.22
N TYR A 164 -5.20 7.92 10.21
CA TYR A 164 -3.83 8.36 9.90
C TYR A 164 -2.79 7.78 10.87
N TYR A 165 -3.03 7.84 12.19
CA TYR A 165 -2.11 7.25 13.18
C TYR A 165 -2.04 5.72 13.06
N ILE A 166 -3.19 5.04 12.86
CA ILE A 166 -3.23 3.58 12.70
C ILE A 166 -2.34 3.15 11.53
N ASN A 167 -2.53 3.75 10.34
CA ASN A 167 -1.71 3.43 9.18
C ASN A 167 -0.21 3.73 9.42
N ALA A 168 0.10 4.85 10.08
CA ALA A 168 1.48 5.21 10.42
C ALA A 168 2.12 4.23 11.43
N PHE A 169 1.36 3.75 12.41
CA PHE A 169 1.80 2.77 13.40
C PHE A 169 2.07 1.39 12.80
N LEU A 170 1.21 0.93 11.89
CA LEU A 170 1.43 -0.31 11.16
C LEU A 170 2.79 -0.32 10.44
N VAL A 171 3.11 0.74 9.69
CA VAL A 171 4.39 0.83 8.95
C VAL A 171 5.61 1.09 9.85
N THR A 172 5.42 1.67 11.03
CA THR A 172 6.50 1.97 12.00
C THR A 172 6.66 0.90 13.09
N CYS A 173 5.93 -0.21 12.99
CA CYS A 173 6.00 -1.33 13.91
C CYS A 173 5.51 -1.04 15.34
N ILE A 174 4.56 -0.12 15.48
CA ILE A 174 3.77 0.08 16.70
C ILE A 174 2.45 -0.67 16.52
N ASP A 175 2.04 -1.48 17.51
CA ASP A 175 0.73 -2.14 17.49
C ASP A 175 -0.36 -1.12 17.89
N PRO A 176 -1.24 -0.68 16.96
CA PRO A 176 -2.27 0.32 17.26
C PRO A 176 -3.37 -0.19 18.20
N ARG A 177 -3.51 -1.51 18.41
CA ARG A 177 -4.45 -2.09 19.39
C ARG A 177 -3.89 -2.10 20.81
N LYS A 178 -2.57 -2.01 20.92
CA LYS A 178 -1.82 -2.04 22.18
C LYS A 178 -0.95 -0.81 22.31
N PHE A 179 -1.45 0.34 21.85
CA PHE A 179 -0.75 1.61 22.02
C PHE A 179 -0.88 2.03 23.48
N HIS A 180 0.06 1.55 24.31
CA HIS A 180 0.01 1.65 25.75
C HIS A 180 -1.26 1.03 26.34
N VAL A 181 -2.19 1.86 26.82
CA VAL A 181 -3.48 1.44 27.39
C VAL A 181 -4.66 1.72 26.45
N LEU A 182 -4.39 2.17 25.22
CA LEU A 182 -5.39 2.58 24.25
C LEU A 182 -5.45 1.58 23.09
N ASP A 183 -6.67 1.14 22.78
CA ASP A 183 -6.99 0.41 21.55
C ASP A 183 -7.54 1.42 20.52
N LEU A 184 -6.65 1.94 19.67
CA LEU A 184 -7.03 2.93 18.66
C LEU A 184 -7.91 2.32 17.58
N VAL A 185 -7.70 1.03 17.26
CA VAL A 185 -8.48 0.31 16.25
C VAL A 185 -9.90 0.07 16.79
N GLY A 186 -10.02 -0.39 18.03
CA GLY A 186 -11.30 -0.58 18.72
C GLY A 186 -12.08 0.74 18.87
N GLU A 187 -11.41 1.83 19.24
CA GLU A 187 -12.05 3.15 19.31
C GLU A 187 -12.53 3.63 17.93
N LEU A 188 -11.74 3.41 16.87
CA LEU A 188 -12.16 3.75 15.51
C LEU A 188 -13.34 2.89 15.04
N ARG A 189 -13.32 1.57 15.32
CA ARG A 189 -14.42 0.63 15.04
C ARG A 189 -15.72 1.09 15.68
N LYS A 190 -15.68 1.43 16.97
CA LYS A 190 -16.83 1.97 17.72
C LYS A 190 -17.47 3.18 17.03
N ARG A 191 -16.65 4.09 16.48
CA ARG A 191 -17.14 5.27 15.75
C ARG A 191 -17.76 4.92 14.40
N VAL A 192 -17.17 3.96 13.69
CA VAL A 192 -17.75 3.45 12.44
C VAL A 192 -19.10 2.79 12.72
N ASP A 193 -19.23 2.02 13.78
CA ASP A 193 -20.50 1.39 14.18
C ASP A 193 -21.59 2.39 14.53
N ALA A 194 -21.22 3.48 15.20
CA ALA A 194 -22.16 4.53 15.62
C ALA A 194 -22.67 5.41 14.46
N GLN A 195 -22.02 5.41 13.31
CA GLN A 195 -22.35 6.30 12.19
C GLN A 195 -22.96 5.53 11.01
N ASN A 196 -23.96 6.13 10.35
CA ASN A 196 -24.57 5.57 9.14
C ASN A 196 -23.71 5.80 7.88
N TYR A 197 -22.92 6.87 7.87
CA TYR A 197 -21.96 7.17 6.81
C TYR A 197 -20.57 7.22 7.42
N THR A 198 -19.61 6.57 6.76
CA THR A 198 -18.22 6.58 7.19
C THR A 198 -17.34 6.91 5.99
N ASN A 199 -16.30 7.71 6.22
CA ASN A 199 -15.32 8.01 5.19
C ASN A 199 -14.59 6.71 4.79
N PRO A 200 -14.55 6.32 3.50
CA PRO A 200 -13.90 5.07 3.08
C PRO A 200 -12.42 4.94 3.49
N SER A 201 -11.69 6.05 3.64
CA SER A 201 -10.30 6.01 4.15
C SER A 201 -10.21 5.48 5.59
N VAL A 202 -11.24 5.71 6.42
CA VAL A 202 -11.33 5.21 7.79
C VAL A 202 -11.53 3.71 7.80
N MET A 203 -12.43 3.21 6.93
CA MET A 203 -12.67 1.78 6.78
C MET A 203 -11.42 1.08 6.24
N LEU A 204 -10.75 1.65 5.23
CA LEU A 204 -9.49 1.12 4.72
C LEU A 204 -8.44 0.96 5.83
N ALA A 205 -8.27 1.95 6.71
CA ALA A 205 -7.34 1.84 7.84
C ALA A 205 -7.73 0.75 8.85
N LEU A 206 -9.02 0.55 9.11
CA LEU A 206 -9.50 -0.58 9.93
C LEU A 206 -9.15 -1.92 9.27
N CYS A 207 -9.36 -2.05 7.96
CA CYS A 207 -9.05 -3.28 7.24
C CYS A 207 -7.55 -3.58 7.25
N ASN A 208 -6.71 -2.57 6.99
CA ASN A 208 -5.26 -2.68 7.08
C ASN A 208 -4.77 -3.10 8.48
N ALA A 209 -5.49 -2.71 9.53
CA ALA A 209 -5.25 -3.14 10.92
C ALA A 209 -5.83 -4.53 11.26
N GLY A 210 -6.32 -5.27 10.27
CA GLY A 210 -6.88 -6.61 10.42
C GLY A 210 -8.23 -6.64 11.15
N GLU A 211 -8.95 -5.52 11.22
CA GLU A 211 -10.31 -5.49 11.76
C GLU A 211 -11.27 -6.21 10.80
N LYS A 212 -12.16 -7.04 11.35
CA LYS A 212 -13.11 -7.81 10.55
C LYS A 212 -14.22 -6.91 10.03
N PHE A 213 -14.58 -7.11 8.77
CA PHE A 213 -15.67 -6.39 8.13
C PHE A 213 -16.98 -7.15 8.23
N THR A 214 -18.07 -6.40 8.33
CA THR A 214 -19.46 -6.90 8.38
C THR A 214 -20.21 -6.56 7.09
N GLU A 215 -21.35 -7.20 6.86
CA GLU A 215 -22.29 -6.83 5.77
C GLU A 215 -22.63 -5.34 5.78
N ARG A 216 -22.88 -4.79 6.97
CA ARG A 216 -23.17 -3.36 7.16
C ARG A 216 -22.00 -2.47 6.70
N ASP A 217 -20.76 -2.93 6.85
CA ASP A 217 -19.59 -2.15 6.40
C ASP A 217 -19.51 -2.11 4.87
N VAL A 218 -19.81 -3.25 4.23
CA VAL A 218 -19.92 -3.35 2.77
C VAL A 218 -21.03 -2.43 2.25
N GLU A 219 -22.23 -2.49 2.84
CA GLU A 219 -23.35 -1.61 2.48
C GLU A 219 -22.99 -0.13 2.61
N LYS A 220 -22.27 0.25 3.68
CA LYS A 220 -21.79 1.63 3.89
C LYS A 220 -20.80 2.05 2.81
N LEU A 221 -19.89 1.17 2.39
CA LEU A 221 -18.91 1.45 1.32
C LEU A 221 -19.58 1.59 -0.03
N THR A 222 -20.46 0.64 -0.39
CA THR A 222 -21.23 0.68 -1.63
C THR A 222 -22.12 1.92 -1.67
N SER A 223 -22.78 2.27 -0.56
CA SER A 223 -23.55 3.51 -0.44
C SER A 223 -22.67 4.75 -0.59
N ALA A 224 -21.46 4.76 -0.01
CA ALA A 224 -20.52 5.87 -0.14
C ALA A 224 -20.03 6.04 -1.58
N PHE A 225 -19.90 4.95 -2.34
CA PHE A 225 -19.54 4.97 -3.75
C PHE A 225 -20.62 5.63 -4.61
N TRP A 226 -21.89 5.26 -4.43
CA TRP A 226 -22.99 5.71 -5.29
C TRP A 226 -23.59 7.08 -4.92
N LYS A 227 -23.23 7.67 -3.78
CA LYS A 227 -23.83 8.93 -3.30
C LYS A 227 -23.36 10.16 -4.10
N SER A 228 -24.09 10.46 -5.18
CA SER A 228 -23.79 11.46 -6.20
C SER A 228 -24.11 12.91 -5.77
N GLN A 229 -23.21 13.60 -5.03
CA GLN A 229 -23.30 15.07 -4.91
C GLN A 229 -22.12 15.83 -4.27
N ARG A 230 -20.93 15.24 -4.07
CA ARG A 230 -19.84 15.91 -3.33
C ARG A 230 -18.61 16.24 -4.19
N GLU A 231 -17.92 17.31 -3.84
CA GLU A 231 -16.59 17.66 -4.33
C GLU A 231 -15.60 16.51 -4.05
N PHE A 232 -14.70 16.19 -4.99
CA PHE A 232 -13.75 15.05 -4.91
C PHE A 232 -14.42 13.66 -4.75
N TRP A 233 -15.59 13.47 -5.36
CA TRP A 233 -16.32 12.20 -5.33
C TRP A 233 -15.48 11.03 -5.83
N THR A 234 -14.65 11.24 -6.86
CA THR A 234 -13.81 10.18 -7.43
C THR A 234 -12.76 9.66 -6.44
N ASP A 235 -12.19 10.51 -5.59
CA ASP A 235 -11.30 10.07 -4.49
C ASP A 235 -12.03 9.14 -3.53
N THR A 236 -13.28 9.49 -3.20
CA THR A 236 -14.12 8.71 -2.29
C THR A 236 -14.47 7.35 -2.90
N GLN A 237 -14.80 7.32 -4.19
CA GLN A 237 -15.09 6.09 -4.94
C GLN A 237 -13.87 5.16 -5.00
N ALA A 238 -12.70 5.71 -5.33
CA ALA A 238 -11.46 4.93 -5.36
C ALA A 238 -11.10 4.36 -3.96
N LEU A 239 -11.21 5.16 -2.91
CA LEU A 239 -11.00 4.68 -1.54
C LEU A 239 -12.03 3.63 -1.10
N ALA A 240 -13.28 3.72 -1.58
CA ALA A 240 -14.30 2.72 -1.31
C ALA A 240 -13.95 1.38 -1.98
N ILE A 241 -13.52 1.39 -3.24
CA ILE A 241 -13.04 0.18 -3.92
C ILE A 241 -11.84 -0.41 -3.19
N LEU A 242 -10.86 0.40 -2.75
CA LEU A 242 -9.71 -0.10 -1.98
C LEU A 242 -10.16 -0.80 -0.69
N ALA A 243 -11.10 -0.22 0.07
CA ALA A 243 -11.62 -0.82 1.28
C ALA A 243 -12.43 -2.11 1.00
N LEU A 244 -13.25 -2.13 -0.05
CA LEU A 244 -14.02 -3.31 -0.47
C LEU A 244 -13.09 -4.46 -0.92
N THR A 245 -12.07 -4.14 -1.71
CA THR A 245 -11.04 -5.11 -2.12
C THR A 245 -10.30 -5.68 -0.92
N CYS A 246 -9.97 -4.85 0.08
CA CYS A 246 -9.37 -5.34 1.32
C CYS A 246 -10.32 -6.30 2.07
N ALA A 247 -11.62 -5.95 2.15
CA ALA A 247 -12.63 -6.80 2.76
C ALA A 247 -12.81 -8.14 2.03
N ALA A 248 -12.81 -8.13 0.69
CA ALA A 248 -12.92 -9.33 -0.13
C ALA A 248 -11.74 -10.30 0.02
N LYS A 249 -10.57 -9.81 0.47
CA LYS A 249 -9.39 -10.63 0.78
C LYS A 249 -9.43 -11.26 2.18
N GLN A 250 -10.41 -10.93 3.03
CA GLN A 250 -10.55 -11.53 4.36
C GLN A 250 -11.14 -12.95 4.28
N PRO A 251 -10.76 -13.89 5.18
CA PRO A 251 -11.13 -15.31 5.07
C PRO A 251 -12.64 -15.61 5.21
N ASN A 252 -13.42 -14.70 5.78
CA ASN A 252 -14.87 -14.84 5.93
C ASN A 252 -15.57 -13.84 4.99
N VAL A 253 -15.44 -14.08 3.69
CA VAL A 253 -15.95 -13.19 2.63
C VAL A 253 -17.48 -13.13 2.68
N ILE A 254 -18.02 -11.92 2.78
CA ILE A 254 -19.47 -11.65 2.68
C ILE A 254 -19.80 -10.89 1.37
N PHE A 255 -18.79 -10.57 0.56
CA PHE A 255 -18.93 -9.72 -0.62
C PHE A 255 -18.24 -10.34 -1.84
N ASP A 256 -18.94 -10.41 -2.96
CA ASP A 256 -18.43 -11.02 -4.19
C ASP A 256 -17.50 -10.06 -4.95
N MET A 257 -16.42 -10.59 -5.52
CA MET A 257 -15.49 -9.86 -6.38
C MET A 257 -16.16 -9.34 -7.65
N VAL A 258 -17.26 -9.96 -8.09
CA VAL A 258 -18.03 -9.53 -9.27
C VAL A 258 -18.56 -8.10 -9.10
N GLU A 259 -19.04 -7.73 -7.91
CA GLU A 259 -19.55 -6.37 -7.66
C GLU A 259 -18.43 -5.33 -7.70
N ILE A 260 -17.20 -5.68 -7.30
CA ILE A 260 -16.04 -4.79 -7.39
C ILE A 260 -15.74 -4.44 -8.86
N GLN A 261 -15.87 -5.40 -9.77
CA GLN A 261 -15.62 -5.17 -11.19
C GLN A 261 -16.58 -4.10 -11.76
N GLU A 262 -17.87 -4.16 -11.43
CA GLU A 262 -18.84 -3.14 -11.84
C GLU A 262 -18.48 -1.74 -11.33
N LEU A 263 -18.06 -1.64 -10.06
CA LEU A 263 -17.62 -0.38 -9.48
C LEU A 263 -16.36 0.17 -10.17
N THR A 264 -15.41 -0.70 -10.53
CA THR A 264 -14.20 -0.28 -11.24
C THR A 264 -14.49 0.23 -12.65
N LEU A 265 -15.48 -0.34 -13.35
CA LEU A 265 -15.92 0.17 -14.67
C LEU A 265 -16.41 1.61 -14.60
N GLU A 266 -17.10 1.99 -13.52
CA GLU A 266 -17.54 3.38 -13.31
C GLU A 266 -16.37 4.35 -13.09
N LEU A 267 -15.27 3.90 -12.47
CA LEU A 267 -14.05 4.71 -12.37
C LEU A 267 -13.34 4.85 -13.72
N LYS A 268 -13.29 3.78 -14.51
CA LYS A 268 -12.63 3.77 -15.82
C LYS A 268 -13.20 4.85 -16.75
N LYS A 269 -14.52 5.02 -16.73
CA LYS A 269 -15.22 6.08 -17.51
C LYS A 269 -14.83 7.52 -17.17
N ARG A 270 -14.05 7.76 -16.09
CA ARG A 270 -13.69 9.11 -15.62
C ARG A 270 -12.37 9.64 -16.18
N GLN A 271 -11.66 8.86 -17.00
CA GLN A 271 -10.40 9.32 -17.57
C GLN A 271 -10.61 10.44 -18.60
N TYR A 272 -9.86 11.54 -18.46
CA TYR A 272 -9.78 12.56 -19.49
C TYR A 272 -8.88 12.11 -20.64
N ARG A 273 -9.02 12.78 -21.79
CA ARG A 273 -8.20 12.51 -22.99
C ARG A 273 -6.70 12.64 -22.79
N ASN A 274 -6.26 13.37 -21.75
CA ASN A 274 -4.84 13.50 -21.39
C ASN A 274 -4.31 12.35 -20.51
N GLY A 275 -5.17 11.40 -20.12
CA GLY A 275 -4.84 10.27 -19.24
C GLY A 275 -5.08 10.51 -17.75
N THR A 276 -5.33 11.74 -17.30
CA THR A 276 -5.59 12.01 -15.88
C THR A 276 -7.06 11.79 -15.52
N VAL A 277 -7.30 11.54 -14.24
CA VAL A 277 -8.62 11.65 -13.62
C VAL A 277 -8.58 12.81 -12.64
N GLU A 278 -9.32 13.88 -12.91
CA GLU A 278 -9.38 15.13 -12.12
C GLU A 278 -8.01 15.78 -11.85
N ASN A 279 -7.26 15.29 -10.85
CA ASN A 279 -5.96 15.80 -10.43
C ASN A 279 -4.98 14.64 -10.15
N LEU A 280 -3.73 14.97 -9.80
CA LEU A 280 -2.68 13.96 -9.59
C LEU A 280 -3.00 12.95 -8.49
N LYS A 281 -3.55 13.41 -7.36
CA LYS A 281 -3.96 12.54 -6.24
C LYS A 281 -5.08 11.59 -6.68
N THR A 282 -6.10 12.12 -7.35
CA THR A 282 -7.25 11.34 -7.82
C THR A 282 -6.83 10.32 -8.87
N THR A 283 -5.98 10.72 -9.83
CA THR A 283 -5.40 9.81 -10.84
C THR A 283 -4.64 8.66 -10.17
N ALA A 284 -3.82 8.97 -9.16
CA ALA A 284 -3.08 7.95 -8.42
C ALA A 284 -4.01 7.00 -7.65
N LEU A 285 -5.04 7.53 -6.96
CA LEU A 285 -6.03 6.72 -6.25
C LEU A 285 -6.81 5.79 -7.18
N VAL A 286 -7.20 6.25 -8.37
CA VAL A 286 -7.89 5.40 -9.36
C VAL A 286 -6.98 4.25 -9.80
N LEU A 287 -5.72 4.53 -10.17
CA LEU A 287 -4.78 3.45 -10.52
C LEU A 287 -4.58 2.45 -9.38
N GLN A 288 -4.45 2.93 -8.14
CA GLN A 288 -4.38 2.05 -6.99
C GLN A 288 -5.62 1.14 -6.85
N ALA A 289 -6.82 1.68 -7.08
CA ALA A 289 -8.06 0.91 -7.02
C ALA A 289 -8.11 -0.17 -8.10
N LEU A 290 -7.70 0.14 -9.33
CA LEU A 290 -7.60 -0.81 -10.43
C LEU A 290 -6.57 -1.92 -10.14
N PHE A 291 -5.38 -1.54 -9.64
CA PHE A 291 -4.33 -2.50 -9.28
C PHE A 291 -4.76 -3.44 -8.14
N ALA A 292 -5.45 -2.90 -7.13
CA ALA A 292 -5.86 -3.68 -5.97
C ALA A 292 -6.96 -4.70 -6.32
N SER A 293 -7.91 -4.30 -7.17
CA SER A 293 -9.07 -5.09 -7.58
C SER A 293 -8.76 -6.11 -8.69
N GLU A 294 -7.56 -6.05 -9.28
CA GLU A 294 -7.17 -6.90 -10.42
C GLU A 294 -8.16 -6.80 -11.59
N SER A 295 -8.69 -5.59 -11.83
CA SER A 295 -9.66 -5.36 -12.90
C SER A 295 -9.04 -5.68 -14.27
N GLU A 296 -9.78 -6.35 -15.14
CA GLU A 296 -9.36 -6.64 -16.52
C GLU A 296 -9.00 -5.34 -17.27
N ALA A 297 -8.05 -5.41 -18.21
CA ALA A 297 -7.75 -4.27 -19.07
C ALA A 297 -9.00 -3.88 -19.89
N ASP A 298 -9.27 -2.57 -19.97
CA ASP A 298 -10.35 -2.00 -20.76
C ASP A 298 -9.81 -0.71 -21.38
N GLU A 299 -8.99 -0.89 -22.41
CA GLU A 299 -8.26 0.19 -23.09
C GLU A 299 -9.21 1.20 -23.75
N ASP A 300 -10.44 0.80 -24.06
CA ASP A 300 -11.46 1.67 -24.63
C ASP A 300 -11.95 2.72 -23.62
N ASN A 301 -12.06 2.35 -22.34
CA ASN A 301 -12.53 3.25 -21.30
C ASN A 301 -11.39 3.86 -20.47
N PHE A 302 -10.29 3.14 -20.24
CA PHE A 302 -9.20 3.60 -19.39
C PHE A 302 -7.82 3.11 -19.85
N ASP A 303 -6.98 4.06 -20.24
CA ASP A 303 -5.59 3.84 -20.60
C ASP A 303 -4.68 4.00 -19.35
N GLU A 304 -4.41 2.88 -18.67
CA GLU A 304 -3.59 2.87 -17.45
C GLU A 304 -2.15 3.35 -17.69
N GLU A 305 -1.58 3.00 -18.85
CA GLU A 305 -0.23 3.42 -19.24
C GLU A 305 -0.14 4.94 -19.35
N LYS A 306 -1.13 5.57 -20.00
CA LYS A 306 -1.18 7.02 -20.17
C LYS A 306 -1.39 7.74 -18.85
N ALA A 307 -2.21 7.19 -17.96
CA ALA A 307 -2.36 7.70 -16.59
C ALA A 307 -1.02 7.65 -15.83
N LEU A 308 -0.30 6.53 -15.90
CA LEU A 308 0.99 6.36 -15.25
C LEU A 308 2.07 7.26 -15.85
N LYS A 309 2.12 7.40 -17.18
CA LYS A 309 3.01 8.38 -17.87
C LYS A 309 2.76 9.79 -17.37
N GLN A 310 1.50 10.17 -17.17
CA GLN A 310 1.14 11.49 -16.68
C GLN A 310 1.51 11.71 -15.20
N ILE A 311 1.44 10.66 -14.38
CA ILE A 311 2.00 10.68 -13.01
C ILE A 311 3.52 10.93 -13.08
N LEU A 312 4.25 10.15 -13.88
CA LEU A 312 5.71 10.27 -13.99
C LEU A 312 6.14 11.67 -14.46
N ARG A 313 5.46 12.23 -15.47
CA ARG A 313 5.68 13.60 -15.97
C ARG A 313 5.40 14.69 -14.94
N SER A 314 4.63 14.39 -13.89
CA SER A 314 4.32 15.36 -12.83
C SER A 314 5.42 15.47 -11.77
N GLN A 315 6.41 14.56 -11.77
CA GLN A 315 7.53 14.60 -10.84
C GLN A 315 8.35 15.88 -11.05
N LYS A 316 8.66 16.56 -9.95
CA LYS A 316 9.43 17.81 -9.94
C LYS A 316 10.93 17.52 -9.94
N GLU A 317 11.71 18.55 -10.26
CA GLU A 317 13.18 18.44 -10.27
C GLU A 317 13.77 17.97 -8.94
N ASN A 318 13.18 18.41 -7.83
CA ASN A 318 13.57 17.99 -6.49
C ASN A 318 13.20 16.54 -6.13
N GLY A 319 12.56 15.79 -7.04
CA GLY A 319 12.13 14.40 -6.87
C GLY A 319 10.73 14.22 -6.28
N SER A 320 10.11 15.30 -5.78
CA SER A 320 8.75 15.25 -5.22
C SER A 320 7.67 15.19 -6.30
N PHE A 321 6.46 14.80 -5.90
CA PHE A 321 5.24 15.00 -6.71
C PHE A 321 4.52 16.32 -6.34
N GLY A 322 5.32 17.35 -6.05
CA GLY A 322 4.87 18.70 -5.69
C GLY A 322 4.71 18.93 -4.19
N ASN A 323 4.18 17.96 -3.44
CA ASN A 323 4.06 18.01 -1.99
C ASN A 323 4.02 16.59 -1.37
N ILE A 324 4.03 16.51 -0.04
CA ILE A 324 4.04 15.22 0.67
C ILE A 324 2.74 14.43 0.45
N GLN A 325 1.60 15.11 0.32
CA GLN A 325 0.30 14.47 0.12
C GLN A 325 0.23 13.75 -1.24
N ASN A 326 0.61 14.41 -2.33
CA ASN A 326 0.65 13.80 -3.66
C ASN A 326 1.69 12.67 -3.69
N THR A 327 2.87 12.89 -3.10
CA THR A 327 3.93 11.88 -3.06
C THR A 327 3.46 10.62 -2.31
N TYR A 328 2.74 10.78 -1.20
CA TYR A 328 2.12 9.67 -0.45
C TYR A 328 1.16 8.83 -1.30
N TYR A 329 0.32 9.46 -2.16
CA TYR A 329 -0.61 8.71 -3.01
C TYR A 329 0.05 8.16 -4.29
N VAL A 330 1.13 8.76 -4.77
CA VAL A 330 1.81 8.30 -5.99
C VAL A 330 2.72 7.10 -5.72
N LEU A 331 3.40 7.05 -4.57
CA LEU A 331 4.39 6.01 -4.30
C LEU A 331 3.87 4.56 -4.39
N PRO A 332 2.66 4.22 -3.89
CA PRO A 332 2.08 2.89 -4.11
C PRO A 332 1.91 2.55 -5.60
N VAL A 333 1.51 3.53 -6.42
CA VAL A 333 1.33 3.34 -7.88
C VAL A 333 2.65 2.98 -8.55
N LEU A 334 3.76 3.60 -8.14
CA LEU A 334 5.11 3.29 -8.66
C LEU A 334 5.60 1.88 -8.27
N ARG A 335 4.82 1.14 -7.49
CA ARG A 335 5.05 -0.26 -7.14
C ARG A 335 3.98 -1.21 -7.67
N CYS A 336 3.00 -0.71 -8.42
CA CYS A 336 1.77 -1.45 -8.71
C CYS A 336 1.08 -1.99 -7.43
N GLU A 337 1.19 -1.21 -6.35
CA GLU A 337 0.53 -1.47 -5.08
C GLU A 337 -0.53 -0.40 -4.81
N SER A 338 -1.20 -0.56 -3.68
CA SER A 338 -2.19 0.39 -3.20
C SER A 338 -2.06 0.60 -1.70
N LEU A 339 -2.82 1.56 -1.16
CA LEU A 339 -2.93 1.76 0.28
C LEU A 339 -3.48 0.53 1.05
N VAL A 340 -4.04 -0.48 0.37
CA VAL A 340 -4.42 -1.78 0.98
C VAL A 340 -3.18 -2.57 1.44
N ASN A 341 -2.01 -2.30 0.86
CA ASN A 341 -0.76 -2.98 1.18
C ASN A 341 -0.05 -2.40 2.43
N ILE A 342 -0.63 -1.41 3.10
CA ILE A 342 -0.15 -0.96 4.41
C ILE A 342 -0.32 -2.09 5.42
N SER A 343 0.79 -2.56 5.97
CA SER A 343 0.77 -3.65 6.94
C SER A 343 1.94 -3.54 7.92
N SER A 344 1.94 -4.40 8.93
CA SER A 344 3.07 -4.62 9.83
C SER A 344 3.88 -5.87 9.46
N SER A 345 3.71 -6.44 8.26
CA SER A 345 4.33 -7.71 7.87
C SER A 345 5.87 -7.65 7.77
N HIS A 346 6.43 -6.48 7.43
CA HIS A 346 7.89 -6.21 7.45
C HIS A 346 8.45 -6.04 8.87
N CYS A 347 7.59 -5.84 9.86
CA CYS A 347 8.00 -5.76 11.25
C CYS A 347 8.36 -7.16 11.73
N LYS A 348 9.66 -7.42 11.89
CA LYS A 348 10.14 -8.66 12.52
C LYS A 348 9.38 -8.85 13.82
N ALA A 349 8.58 -9.92 13.91
CA ALA A 349 8.07 -10.37 15.17
C ALA A 349 9.28 -10.51 16.10
N HIS A 350 9.24 -9.89 17.27
CA HIS A 350 10.05 -10.40 18.36
C HIS A 350 9.58 -11.84 18.56
N VAL A 351 10.32 -12.80 18.01
CA VAL A 351 10.28 -14.18 18.48
C VAL A 351 10.76 -14.07 19.91
N ILE A 352 9.81 -13.92 20.85
CA ILE A 352 10.06 -14.29 22.23
C ILE A 352 10.16 -15.80 22.16
N ASP A 353 11.37 -16.28 21.85
CA ASP A 353 11.70 -17.67 22.06
C ASP A 353 11.51 -17.91 23.56
N GLY A 354 10.49 -18.70 23.91
CA GLY A 354 10.15 -19.05 25.28
C GLY A 354 11.32 -19.70 26.02
N ASN A 355 12.37 -20.12 25.29
CA ASN A 355 13.62 -20.62 25.83
C ASN A 355 14.63 -19.55 26.27
N SER A 356 14.46 -18.28 25.91
CA SER A 356 15.39 -17.21 26.32
C SER A 356 15.03 -16.60 27.68
N ILE A 357 13.75 -16.65 28.09
CA ILE A 357 13.30 -16.16 29.39
C ILE A 357 13.66 -17.17 30.49
N THR A 358 13.49 -18.47 30.23
CA THR A 358 13.93 -19.53 31.16
C THR A 358 15.45 -19.49 31.35
N ASN A 359 16.25 -19.40 30.28
CA ASN A 359 17.70 -19.33 30.40
C ASN A 359 18.24 -18.06 31.08
N ARG A 360 17.56 -16.91 30.95
CA ARG A 360 17.93 -15.68 31.67
C ARG A 360 17.49 -15.69 33.13
N LEU A 361 16.34 -16.31 33.45
CA LEU A 361 15.89 -16.47 34.84
C LEU A 361 16.77 -17.46 35.62
N PHE A 362 17.24 -18.54 35.00
CA PHE A 362 18.16 -19.48 35.65
C PHE A 362 19.57 -18.91 35.87
N SER A 363 20.05 -18.02 35.00
CA SER A 363 21.36 -17.35 35.18
C SER A 363 21.31 -16.27 36.27
N ALA A 364 20.20 -15.52 36.38
CA ALA A 364 20.01 -14.53 37.44
C ALA A 364 19.85 -15.18 38.83
N ALA A 365 19.16 -16.33 38.92
CA ALA A 365 19.02 -17.07 40.19
C ALA A 365 20.35 -17.66 40.70
N ALA A 366 21.28 -18.02 39.80
CA ALA A 366 22.60 -18.54 40.17
C ALA A 366 23.56 -17.46 40.73
N LEU A 367 23.33 -16.18 40.41
CA LEU A 367 24.15 -15.06 40.90
C LEU A 367 23.75 -14.60 42.32
N TYR A 368 22.49 -14.79 42.72
CA TYR A 368 22.02 -14.42 44.07
C TYR A 368 22.28 -15.49 45.14
N ALA A 369 22.69 -16.71 44.77
CA ALA A 369 23.05 -17.77 45.72
C ALA A 369 24.49 -17.66 46.26
N LYS A 370 25.29 -16.67 45.83
CA LYS A 370 26.70 -16.53 46.20
C LYS A 370 27.03 -15.46 47.25
N TYR A 371 26.04 -14.71 47.74
CA TYR A 371 26.25 -13.67 48.75
C TYR A 371 25.22 -13.78 49.88
N PRO A 372 25.56 -14.42 51.01
CA PRO A 372 24.70 -14.38 52.18
C PRO A 372 24.61 -12.95 52.72
N LEU A 373 23.39 -12.44 52.88
CA LEU A 373 23.10 -11.16 53.53
C LEU A 373 23.64 -11.18 54.98
N PRO A 374 24.28 -10.09 55.46
CA PRO A 374 24.68 -10.00 56.85
C PRO A 374 23.44 -9.85 57.72
N GLN A 375 23.29 -10.72 58.72
CA GLN A 375 22.26 -10.61 59.75
C GLN A 375 22.64 -9.50 60.76
N PRO A 376 21.65 -8.84 61.38
CA PRO A 376 21.85 -7.65 62.22
C PRO A 376 22.69 -7.88 63.48
#